data_AF-A0AB73Q5N4-F1
#
_entry.id   AF-A0AB73Q5N4-F1
#
_cell.length_a   1.000
_cell.length_b   1.000
_cell.length_c   1.000
_cell.angle_alpha   90.00
_cell.angle_beta   90.00
_cell.angle_gamma   90.00
#
_symmetry.space_group_name_H-M   'P 1'
#
loop_
_entity.id
_entity.type
_entity.pdbx_description
1 polymer ?
#
loop_
_entity_poly.entity_id
_entity_poly.type
_entity_poly.pdbx_seq_one_letter_code
_entity_poly.pdbx_strand_id
1 'polypeptide(L)'
;MKLITLLNKHFDTDLKEYEDENGVNHPAIWVYEKGEDCEPVVVLKATEQPEIWKVGNVYSALTHNALLSETELKALVKAGKVMK
;
A
#
# COMPACT_ATOMS: atom_id res chain seq x y z
N MET A 1 -2.59 15.85 5.25
CA MET A 1 -1.91 14.67 5.86
C MET A 1 -1.42 13.77 4.75
N LYS A 2 -0.14 13.38 4.75
CA LYS A 2 0.45 12.46 3.76
C LYS A 2 -0.12 11.04 3.95
N LEU A 3 -0.24 10.26 2.88
CA LEU A 3 -0.73 8.88 2.93
C LEU A 3 -0.02 8.02 4.00
N ILE A 4 1.32 8.02 4.01
CA ILE A 4 2.10 7.25 4.98
C ILE A 4 1.82 7.63 6.43
N THR A 5 1.59 8.92 6.71
CA THR A 5 1.22 9.40 8.04
C THR A 5 -0.15 8.89 8.47
N LEU A 6 -1.09 8.72 7.52
CA LEU A 6 -2.38 8.11 7.82
C LEU A 6 -2.22 6.61 8.06
N LEU A 7 -1.50 5.91 7.19
CA LEU A 7 -1.27 4.48 7.30
C LEU A 7 -0.63 4.13 8.65
N ASN A 8 0.42 4.85 9.07
CA ASN A 8 1.10 4.62 10.34
C ASN A 8 0.23 4.75 11.60
N LYS A 9 -0.97 5.34 11.50
CA LYS A 9 -1.95 5.36 12.60
C LYS A 9 -2.71 4.06 12.77
N HIS A 10 -2.85 3.29 11.70
CA HIS A 10 -3.68 2.07 11.64
C HIS A 10 -2.85 0.81 11.39
N PHE A 11 -1.66 0.96 10.82
CA PHE A 11 -0.78 -0.10 10.32
C PHE A 11 0.66 0.24 10.68
N ASP A 12 1.55 -0.76 10.62
CA ASP A 12 2.98 -0.49 10.49
C ASP A 12 3.33 -0.38 9.00
N THR A 13 4.24 0.53 8.66
CA THR A 13 4.62 0.72 7.25
C THR A 13 6.12 0.84 7.07
N ASP A 14 6.60 0.25 5.99
CA ASP A 14 7.97 0.40 5.51
C ASP A 14 7.98 0.98 4.09
N LEU A 15 8.96 1.87 3.86
CA LEU A 15 9.32 2.31 2.52
C LEU A 15 10.42 1.39 2.00
N LYS A 16 10.04 0.49 1.10
CA LYS A 16 10.95 -0.49 0.47
C LYS A 16 10.66 -0.55 -1.02
N GLU A 17 11.60 -1.09 -1.77
CA GLU A 17 11.43 -1.29 -3.20
C GLU A 17 10.61 -2.56 -3.49
N TYR A 18 10.05 -2.65 -4.69
CA TYR A 18 9.57 -3.89 -5.27
C TYR A 18 10.20 -4.06 -6.65
N GLU A 19 10.57 -5.29 -6.99
CA GLU A 19 11.04 -5.64 -8.33
C GLU A 19 9.83 -5.89 -9.24
N ASP A 20 9.82 -5.28 -10.43
CA ASP A 20 8.81 -5.54 -11.46
C ASP A 20 9.17 -6.75 -12.33
N GLU A 21 8.32 -7.05 -13.32
CA GLU A 21 8.52 -8.18 -14.24
C GLU A 21 9.75 -8.05 -15.14
N ASN A 22 10.34 -6.86 -15.23
CA ASN A 22 11.55 -6.57 -16.00
C ASN A 22 12.81 -6.57 -15.12
N GLY A 23 12.71 -6.89 -13.83
CA GLY A 23 13.83 -6.83 -12.90
C GLY A 23 14.18 -5.40 -12.44
N VAL A 24 13.27 -4.45 -12.63
CA VAL A 24 13.49 -3.05 -12.23
C VAL A 24 12.91 -2.82 -10.85
N ASN A 25 13.71 -2.23 -9.95
CA ASN A 25 13.27 -1.85 -8.61
C ASN A 25 12.54 -0.52 -8.63
N HIS A 26 11.36 -0.51 -8.02
CA HIS A 26 10.49 0.67 -7.92
C HIS A 26 10.11 0.91 -6.46
N PRO A 27 9.92 2.18 -6.04
CA PRO A 27 9.52 2.47 -4.67
C PRO A 27 8.10 1.94 -4.37
N ALA A 28 7.92 1.41 -3.17
CA ALA A 28 6.64 0.97 -2.65
C ALA A 28 6.48 1.29 -1.15
N ILE A 29 5.22 1.33 -0.72
CA ILE A 29 4.85 1.31 0.70
C ILE A 29 4.39 -0.10 1.03
N TRP A 30 5.12 -0.77 1.89
CA TRP A 30 4.76 -2.07 2.44
C TRP A 30 3.97 -1.84 3.72
N VAL A 31 2.76 -2.34 3.78
CA VAL A 31 1.81 -2.09 4.86
C VAL A 31 1.57 -3.39 5.61
N TYR A 32 1.77 -3.38 6.93
CA TYR A 32 1.68 -4.53 7.82
C TYR A 32 0.63 -4.28 8.91
N GLU A 33 0.12 -5.36 9.50
CA GLU A 33 -0.69 -5.24 10.71
C GLU A 33 0.12 -4.64 11.85
N LYS A 34 -0.54 -3.97 12.79
CA LYS A 34 0.17 -3.32 13.91
C LYS A 34 0.82 -4.35 14.82
N GLY A 35 2.13 -4.22 15.02
CA GLY A 35 2.92 -5.12 15.87
C GLY A 35 3.30 -6.45 15.20
N GLU A 36 2.96 -6.62 13.92
CA GLU A 36 3.28 -7.81 13.11
C GLU A 36 4.19 -7.38 11.95
N ASP A 37 5.32 -8.06 11.75
CA ASP A 37 6.30 -7.74 10.70
C ASP A 37 6.54 -8.89 9.71
N CYS A 38 5.85 -10.02 9.91
CA CYS A 38 6.11 -11.23 9.14
C CYS A 38 5.63 -11.11 7.69
N GLU A 39 4.44 -10.54 7.48
CA GLU A 39 3.74 -10.58 6.19
C GLU A 39 2.95 -9.28 5.92
N PRO A 40 3.18 -8.59 4.79
CA PRO A 40 2.52 -7.31 4.49
C PRO A 40 1.06 -7.51 4.06
N VAL A 41 0.09 -6.86 4.71
CA VAL A 41 -1.33 -6.80 4.29
C VAL A 41 -1.49 -6.40 2.83
N VAL A 42 -0.82 -5.31 2.45
CA VAL A 42 -0.84 -4.76 1.08
C VAL A 42 0.49 -4.11 0.76
N VAL A 43 0.88 -4.18 -0.51
CA VAL A 43 2.02 -3.42 -1.03
C VAL A 43 1.49 -2.36 -1.99
N LEU A 44 1.65 -1.09 -1.65
CA LEU A 44 1.26 0.02 -2.53
C LEU A 44 2.46 0.38 -3.40
N LYS A 45 2.36 0.02 -4.67
CA LYS A 45 3.43 0.21 -5.68
C LYS A 45 3.30 1.59 -6.31
N ALA A 46 4.38 2.37 -6.31
CA ALA A 46 4.38 3.64 -7.01
C ALA A 46 4.16 3.45 -8.52
N THR A 47 3.58 4.45 -9.16
CA THR A 47 3.36 4.48 -10.60
C THR A 47 3.99 5.74 -11.20
N GLU A 48 4.03 5.82 -12.53
CA GLU A 48 4.48 7.03 -13.23
C GLU A 48 3.60 8.25 -12.95
N GLN A 49 2.33 8.02 -12.54
CA GLN A 49 1.42 9.08 -12.15
C GLN A 49 1.59 9.38 -10.66
N PRO A 50 1.96 10.63 -10.30
CA PRO A 50 2.02 11.03 -8.91
C PRO A 50 0.68 10.80 -8.22
N GLU A 51 0.73 10.39 -6.95
CA GLU A 51 -0.46 10.13 -6.13
C GLU A 51 -1.35 8.97 -6.59
N ILE A 52 -0.98 8.23 -7.64
CA ILE A 52 -1.64 7.00 -8.05
C ILE A 52 -0.78 5.81 -7.63
N TRP A 53 -1.41 4.87 -6.94
CA TRP A 53 -0.79 3.68 -6.39
C TRP A 53 -1.41 2.44 -7.00
N LYS A 54 -0.55 1.50 -7.42
CA LYS A 54 -0.98 0.18 -7.88
C LYS A 54 -1.00 -0.80 -6.71
N VAL A 55 -2.13 -1.47 -6.52
CA VAL A 55 -2.31 -2.43 -5.41
C VAL A 55 -1.59 -3.75 -5.70
N GLY A 56 -0.48 -3.97 -5.00
CA GLY A 56 0.19 -5.27 -4.89
C GLY A 56 -0.58 -6.19 -3.95
N ASN A 57 -0.87 -7.42 -4.40
CA ASN A 57 -1.69 -8.36 -3.65
C ASN A 57 -0.83 -9.19 -2.71
N VAL A 58 -1.31 -9.33 -1.48
CA VAL A 58 -0.76 -10.26 -0.49
C VAL A 58 -1.94 -10.85 0.29
N TYR A 59 -2.64 -10.06 1.13
CA TYR A 59 -3.81 -10.56 1.90
C TYR A 59 -4.96 -9.54 2.08
N SER A 60 -4.82 -8.31 1.59
CA SER A 60 -5.81 -7.23 1.72
C SER A 60 -7.19 -7.52 1.09
N ALA A 61 -8.20 -6.75 1.50
CA ALA A 61 -9.51 -6.71 0.84
C ALA A 61 -9.53 -5.90 -0.47
N LEU A 62 -8.41 -5.25 -0.82
CA LEU A 62 -8.30 -4.41 -2.01
C LEU A 62 -8.12 -5.27 -3.27
N THR A 63 -8.72 -4.83 -4.37
CA THR A 63 -8.59 -5.52 -5.66
C THR A 63 -7.14 -5.45 -6.16
N HIS A 64 -6.54 -6.62 -6.44
CA HIS A 64 -5.19 -6.69 -7.01
C HIS A 64 -5.08 -5.91 -8.32
N ASN A 65 -3.95 -5.22 -8.52
CA ASN A 65 -3.65 -4.38 -9.67
C ASN A 65 -4.60 -3.19 -9.87
N ALA A 66 -5.52 -2.93 -8.94
CA ALA A 66 -6.28 -1.70 -8.95
C ALA A 66 -5.33 -0.50 -8.85
N LEU A 67 -5.65 0.53 -9.64
CA LEU A 67 -5.02 1.84 -9.55
C LEU A 67 -5.91 2.69 -8.66
N LEU A 68 -5.40 3.11 -7.51
CA LEU A 68 -6.12 3.93 -6.56
C LEU A 68 -5.39 5.25 -6.38
N SER A 69 -6.15 6.34 -6.43
CA SER A 69 -5.63 7.64 -6.01
C SER A 69 -5.35 7.65 -4.51
N GLU A 70 -4.43 8.52 -4.10
CA GLU A 70 -4.14 8.76 -2.69
C GLU A 70 -5.41 9.18 -1.92
N THR A 71 -6.34 9.88 -2.58
CA THR A 71 -7.64 10.26 -1.99
C THR A 71 -8.52 9.04 -1.72
N GLU A 72 -8.65 8.12 -2.68
CA GLU A 72 -9.41 6.88 -2.52
C GLU A 72 -8.79 5.98 -1.44
N LEU A 73 -7.47 5.80 -1.47
CA LEU A 73 -6.74 5.04 -0.44
C LEU A 73 -6.96 5.62 0.95
N LYS A 74 -6.88 6.94 1.11
CA LYS A 74 -7.17 7.60 2.40
C LYS A 74 -8.59 7.33 2.87
N ALA A 75 -9.57 7.31 1.97
CA ALA A 75 -10.96 7.01 2.31
C ALA A 75 -11.12 5.56 2.78
N LEU A 76 -10.47 4.61 2.08
CA LEU A 76 -10.50 3.18 2.42
C LEU A 76 -9.84 2.90 3.78
N VAL A 77 -8.68 3.50 4.04
CA VAL A 77 -7.97 3.38 5.33
C VAL A 77 -8.84 3.90 6.48
N LYS A 78 -9.41 5.10 6.33
CA LYS A 78 -10.30 5.68 7.36
C LYS A 78 -11.56 4.86 7.59
N ALA A 79 -12.07 4.19 6.55
CA ALA A 79 -13.23 3.31 6.64
C ALA A 79 -12.88 1.91 7.18
N GLY A 80 -11.61 1.60 7.44
CA GLY A 80 -11.17 0.28 7.87
C GLY A 80 -11.31 -0.81 6.80
N LYS A 81 -11.38 -0.43 5.51
CA LYS A 81 -11.68 -1.35 4.39
C LYS A 81 -10.44 -1.87 3.64
N VAL A 82 -9.28 -1.83 4.29
CA VAL A 82 -8.01 -2.32 3.70
C VAL A 82 -7.81 -3.81 4.00
N MET A 83 -8.18 -4.25 5.21
CA MET A 83 -8.11 -5.65 5.62
C MET A 83 -9.39 -6.40 5.25
N LYS A 84 -9.29 -7.73 5.09
CA LYS A 84 -10.44 -8.63 4.91
C LYS A 84 -11.20 -8.84 6.21
#